data_AF-E8KI70-F1
#
_entry.id   AF-E8KI70-F1
#
_cell.length_a   1.000
_cell.length_b   1.000
_cell.length_c   1.000
_cell.angle_alpha   90.00
_cell.angle_beta   90.00
_cell.angle_gamma   90.00
#
_symmetry.space_group_name_H-M   'P 1'
#
loop_
_entity.id
_entity.type
_entity.pdbx_description
1 polymer ?
#
loop_
_entity_poly.entity_id
_entity_poly.type
_entity_poly.pdbx_seq_one_letter_code
_entity_poly.pdbx_strand_id
1 'polypeptide(L)'
;MISNNRIFRLIVVYYVKQCGVYKTMPKIKTVRGAAKRFKKTASGGFKRKQSHLRHILTKKTTKRKRHLRHKLMVAKADQVLVVACLPYA
;
A
#
# COMPACT_ATOMS: atom_id res chain seq x y z
N MET A 1 52.65 25.03 -20.41
CA MET A 1 51.31 25.50 -20.84
C MET A 1 50.43 24.27 -21.09
N ILE A 2 49.76 23.79 -20.05
CA ILE A 2 48.88 22.61 -20.15
C ILE A 2 47.62 23.08 -20.85
N SER A 3 47.34 22.53 -22.03
CA SER A 3 46.27 22.99 -22.91
C SER A 3 44.92 22.97 -22.18
N ASN A 4 44.19 24.08 -22.30
CA ASN A 4 42.84 24.28 -21.77
C ASN A 4 41.84 23.19 -22.21
N ASN A 5 42.20 22.38 -23.21
CA ASN A 5 41.45 21.23 -23.70
C ASN A 5 41.47 19.99 -22.77
N ARG A 6 42.47 19.84 -21.88
CA ARG A 6 42.52 18.68 -20.95
C ARG A 6 41.61 18.87 -19.73
N ILE A 7 41.47 20.11 -19.24
CA ILE A 7 40.61 20.46 -18.11
C ILE A 7 39.13 20.36 -18.52
N PHE A 8 38.79 20.84 -19.72
CA PHE A 8 37.43 20.70 -20.26
C PHE A 8 36.99 19.24 -20.42
N ARG A 9 37.90 18.36 -20.85
CA ARG A 9 37.58 16.93 -21.02
C ARG A 9 37.36 16.21 -19.68
N LEU A 10 38.07 16.60 -18.62
CA LEU A 10 37.87 16.06 -17.27
C LEU A 10 36.54 16.53 -16.65
N ILE A 11 36.14 17.78 -16.86
CA ILE A 11 34.86 18.31 -16.35
C ILE A 11 33.66 17.62 -17.02
N VAL A 12 33.70 17.42 -18.34
CA VAL A 12 32.59 16.74 -19.06
C VAL A 12 32.47 15.28 -18.64
N VAL A 13 33.59 14.57 -18.43
CA VAL A 13 33.57 13.17 -17.97
C VAL A 13 33.10 13.05 -16.51
N TYR A 14 33.38 14.03 -15.65
CA TYR A 14 32.90 14.03 -14.26
C TYR A 14 31.39 14.30 -14.13
N TYR A 15 30.81 15.13 -15.02
CA TYR A 15 29.36 15.43 -14.99
C TYR A 15 28.48 14.33 -15.61
N VAL A 16 28.98 13.56 -16.58
CA VAL A 16 28.18 12.49 -17.22
C VAL A 16 28.14 11.21 -16.37
N LYS A 17 29.06 11.02 -15.41
CA LYS A 17 29.09 9.84 -14.53
C LYS A 17 28.11 9.87 -13.34
N GLN A 18 27.33 10.94 -13.16
CA GLN A 18 26.38 11.08 -12.03
C GLN A 18 24.90 10.81 -12.36
N CYS A 19 24.56 10.47 -13.61
CA CYS A 19 23.17 10.29 -14.03
C CYS A 19 22.73 8.82 -14.02
N GLY A 20 22.94 8.12 -12.90
CA GLY A 20 22.58 6.69 -12.73
C GLY A 20 21.31 6.42 -11.93
N VAL A 21 20.55 7.43 -11.53
CA VAL A 21 19.31 7.24 -10.74
C VAL A 21 18.25 8.25 -11.16
N TYR A 22 17.66 8.07 -12.35
CA TYR A 22 16.36 8.67 -12.60
C TYR A 22 15.36 7.93 -11.71
N LYS A 23 15.11 8.48 -10.51
CA LYS A 23 13.94 8.11 -9.70
C LYS A 23 12.72 8.31 -10.59
N THR A 24 12.18 7.20 -11.10
CA THR A 24 10.90 7.21 -11.81
C THR A 24 9.85 7.80 -10.86
N MET A 25 9.04 8.73 -11.37
CA MET A 25 8.03 9.50 -10.65
C MET A 25 7.45 8.75 -9.43
N PRO A 26 7.67 9.22 -8.18
CA PRO A 26 7.28 8.49 -6.99
C PRO A 26 5.75 8.50 -6.81
N LYS A 27 5.10 7.51 -7.41
CA LYS A 27 3.66 7.27 -7.24
C LYS A 27 3.41 6.63 -5.88
N ILE A 28 2.48 7.19 -5.10
CA ILE A 28 2.05 6.62 -3.81
C ILE A 28 1.67 5.16 -4.01
N LYS A 29 2.20 4.25 -3.18
CA LYS A 29 1.92 2.81 -3.30
C LYS A 29 0.75 2.42 -2.40
N THR A 30 -0.04 1.47 -2.88
CA THR A 30 -1.11 0.87 -2.06
C THR A 30 -0.53 -0.12 -1.07
N VAL A 31 -1.00 -0.08 0.18
CA VAL A 31 -0.61 -1.08 1.17
C VAL A 31 -1.27 -2.41 0.82
N ARG A 32 -0.48 -3.33 0.24
CA ARG A 32 -0.98 -4.62 -0.26
C ARG A 32 -1.66 -5.47 0.82
N GLY A 33 -1.21 -5.34 2.07
CA GLY A 33 -1.84 -6.01 3.22
C GLY A 33 -3.28 -5.54 3.47
N ALA A 34 -3.55 -4.23 3.33
CA ALA A 34 -4.88 -3.66 3.45
C ALA A 34 -5.74 -4.01 2.23
N ALA A 35 -5.18 -3.95 1.02
CA ALA A 35 -5.89 -4.22 -0.24
C ALA A 35 -6.43 -5.67 -0.34
N LYS A 36 -5.76 -6.62 0.32
CA LYS A 36 -6.19 -8.01 0.43
C LYS A 36 -7.36 -8.20 1.40
N ARG A 37 -7.51 -7.32 2.40
CA ARG A 37 -8.43 -7.47 3.53
C ARG A 37 -9.71 -6.63 3.38
N PHE A 38 -9.59 -5.44 2.81
CA PHE A 38 -10.70 -4.49 2.60
C PHE A 38 -11.11 -4.43 1.13
N LYS A 39 -12.41 -4.34 0.88
CA LYS A 39 -12.97 -4.15 -0.46
C LYS A 39 -13.93 -2.96 -0.47
N LYS A 40 -13.79 -2.09 -1.46
CA LYS A 40 -14.68 -0.95 -1.65
C LYS A 40 -16.05 -1.42 -2.12
N THR A 41 -17.07 -0.71 -1.66
CA THR A 41 -18.47 -0.89 -2.09
C THR A 41 -18.85 0.25 -3.03
N ALA A 42 -19.86 0.02 -3.88
CA ALA A 42 -20.36 1.06 -4.78
C ALA A 42 -20.79 2.33 -4.04
N SER A 43 -21.34 2.19 -2.83
CA SER A 43 -21.77 3.29 -1.96
C SER A 43 -20.62 4.03 -1.24
N GLY A 44 -19.35 3.77 -1.58
CA GLY A 44 -18.19 4.49 -1.04
C GLY A 44 -17.64 3.97 0.31
N GLY A 45 -18.28 2.97 0.93
CA GLY A 45 -17.78 2.33 2.15
C GLY A 45 -16.86 1.13 1.89
N PHE A 46 -16.22 0.61 2.95
CA PHE A 46 -15.38 -0.58 2.90
C PHE A 46 -16.00 -1.78 3.64
N LYS A 47 -15.98 -2.95 3.01
CA LYS A 47 -16.36 -4.24 3.60
C LYS A 47 -15.14 -4.98 4.14
N ARG A 48 -15.31 -5.66 5.28
CA ARG A 48 -14.32 -6.53 5.92
C ARG A 48 -14.92 -7.87 6.36
N LYS A 49 -14.06 -8.88 6.52
CA LYS A 49 -14.43 -10.14 7.19
C LYS A 49 -14.28 -9.99 8.71
N GLN A 50 -15.10 -10.72 9.47
CA GLN A 50 -14.95 -10.81 10.92
C GLN A 50 -13.81 -11.77 11.32
N SER A 51 -13.22 -11.53 12.48
CA SER A 51 -12.18 -12.37 13.08
C SER A 51 -12.77 -13.59 13.81
N HIS A 52 -11.89 -14.48 14.31
CA HIS A 52 -12.24 -15.61 15.20
C HIS A 52 -12.98 -16.81 14.57
N LEU A 53 -12.96 -16.95 13.24
CA LEU A 53 -13.56 -18.10 12.52
C LEU A 53 -12.52 -19.09 11.93
N ARG A 54 -11.30 -19.15 12.46
CA ARG A 54 -10.24 -20.04 11.94
C ARG A 54 -9.85 -21.17 12.89
N HIS A 55 -9.67 -20.86 14.17
CA HIS A 55 -9.23 -21.81 15.19
C HIS A 55 -10.16 -21.77 16.42
N ILE A 56 -10.21 -22.88 17.16
CA ILE A 56 -11.07 -23.10 18.33
C ILE A 56 -12.55 -22.85 18.02
N LEU A 57 -13.10 -23.65 17.09
CA LEU A 57 -14.51 -23.59 16.67
C LEU A 57 -15.42 -24.53 17.46
N THR A 58 -14.84 -25.51 18.16
CA THR A 58 -15.54 -26.51 18.97
C THR A 58 -16.24 -25.85 20.16
N LYS A 59 -15.52 -25.03 20.94
CA LYS A 59 -16.07 -24.30 22.10
C LYS A 59 -17.04 -23.16 21.76
N LYS A 60 -17.19 -22.82 20.47
CA LYS A 60 -18.07 -21.71 20.05
C LYS A 60 -19.43 -22.26 19.67
N THR A 61 -20.49 -21.65 20.22
CA THR A 61 -21.87 -21.97 19.86
C THR A 61 -22.12 -21.81 18.35
N THR A 62 -23.06 -22.58 17.82
CA THR A 62 -23.47 -22.53 16.41
C THR A 62 -23.97 -21.13 16.02
N LYS A 63 -24.73 -20.47 16.91
CA LYS A 63 -25.18 -19.07 16.77
C LYS A 63 -24.00 -18.12 16.58
N ARG A 64 -22.97 -18.21 17.42
CA ARG A 64 -21.77 -17.35 17.31
C ARG A 64 -21.04 -17.57 15.98
N LYS A 65 -20.85 -18.82 15.57
CA LYS A 65 -20.24 -19.17 14.28
C LYS A 65 -21.02 -18.60 13.09
N ARG A 66 -22.36 -18.61 13.14
CA ARG A 66 -23.23 -18.03 12.10
C ARG A 66 -22.99 -16.53 11.96
N HIS A 67 -23.02 -15.78 13.06
CA HIS A 67 -22.82 -14.32 13.03
C HIS A 67 -21.44 -13.92 12.48
N LEU A 68 -20.39 -14.70 12.78
CA LEU A 68 -19.03 -14.45 12.32
C LEU A 68 -18.80 -14.71 10.81
N ARG A 69 -19.74 -15.39 10.12
CA ARG A 69 -19.61 -15.66 8.67
C ARG A 69 -19.88 -14.43 7.80
N HIS A 70 -20.75 -13.53 8.26
CA HIS A 70 -21.17 -12.38 7.48
C HIS A 70 -20.09 -11.30 7.42
N LYS A 71 -19.94 -10.67 6.25
CA LYS A 71 -19.06 -9.51 6.07
C LYS A 71 -19.75 -8.28 6.67
N LEU A 72 -18.97 -7.47 7.38
CA LEU A 72 -19.44 -6.22 7.98
C LEU A 72 -18.77 -5.02 7.34
N MET A 73 -19.37 -3.86 7.53
CA MET A 73 -18.73 -2.59 7.19
C MET A 73 -17.62 -2.26 8.19
N VAL A 74 -16.64 -1.48 7.73
CA VAL A 74 -15.62 -0.89 8.59
C VAL A 74 -16.24 0.20 9.46
N ALA A 75 -15.87 0.23 10.74
CA ALA A 75 -16.34 1.24 11.69
C ALA A 75 -15.93 2.64 11.23
N LYS A 76 -16.73 3.65 11.59
CA LYS A 76 -16.50 5.02 11.09
C LYS A 76 -15.13 5.58 11.46
N ALA A 77 -14.64 5.26 12.67
CA ALA A 77 -13.33 5.68 13.16
C ALA A 77 -12.17 5.17 12.28
N ASP A 78 -12.23 3.91 11.82
CA ASP A 78 -11.15 3.27 11.07
C ASP A 78 -11.16 3.62 9.57
N GLN A 79 -12.23 4.23 9.06
CA GLN A 79 -12.38 4.51 7.63
C GLN A 79 -11.28 5.42 7.10
N VAL A 80 -10.88 6.43 7.87
CA VAL A 80 -9.83 7.40 7.49
C VAL A 80 -8.50 6.67 7.26
N LEU A 81 -8.15 5.76 8.16
CA LEU A 81 -6.91 4.97 8.06
C LEU A 81 -6.93 4.02 6.86
N VAL A 82 -8.07 3.40 6.57
CA VAL A 82 -8.21 2.49 5.42
C VAL A 82 -8.07 3.24 4.10
N VAL A 83 -8.64 4.45 3.99
CA VAL A 83 -8.51 5.31 2.80
C VAL A 83 -7.06 5.72 2.58
N ALA A 84 -6.35 6.15 3.63
CA ALA A 84 -4.93 6.50 3.54
C ALA A 84 -4.06 5.33 3.03
N CYS A 85 -4.38 4.10 3.43
CA CYS A 85 -3.69 2.90 2.96
C CYS A 85 -4.00 2.52 1.50
N LEU A 86 -5.13 2.99 0.97
CA LEU A 86 -5.69 2.58 -0.32
C LEU A 86 -6.03 3.79 -1.21
N PRO A 87 -5.01 4.54 -1.67
CA PRO A 87 -5.20 5.77 -2.45
C PRO A 87 -5.88 5.58 -3.82
N TYR A 88 -5.94 4.34 -4.35
CA TYR A 88 -6.52 4.02 -5.65
C TYR A 88 -7.71 3.06 -5.57
N ALA A 89 -8.31 2.90 -4.39
CA ALA A 89 -9.43 1.98 -4.19
C ALA A 89 -10.77 2.62 -4.56
#